data_AF-A0A7J7W1F9-F1
#
_entry.id   AF-A0A7J7W1F9-F1
#
_cell.length_a   1.000
_cell.length_b   1.000
_cell.length_c   1.000
_cell.angle_alpha   90.00
_cell.angle_beta   90.00
_cell.angle_gamma   90.00
#
_symmetry.space_group_name_H-M   'P 1'
#
loop_
_entity.id
_entity.type
_entity.pdbx_description
1 polymer ?
#
loop_
_entity_poly.entity_id
_entity_poly.type
_entity_poly.pdbx_seq_one_letter_code
_entity_poly.pdbx_strand_id
1 'polypeptide(L)'
;MRLLRLQRRLEDELGGQFLDLSLHDTVTTLILGGHNKRAEQLARDFRIPDKRLWWLKLTALADLEDWEELEKFSKSKKSPIGYLPFVEICMKQHNKYEAKKYASRVGPEQKVKALLLVGDVAQAADVAIERRNEAELSLVLSHCTGATDGATADKIQRARAQAQKK
;
A
#
# COMPACT_ATOMS: atom_id res chain seq x y z
N MET A 1 13.11 31.60 2.74
CA MET A 1 12.77 31.84 1.32
C MET A 1 13.36 30.87 0.30
N ARG A 2 14.02 29.75 0.67
CA ARG A 2 14.60 28.81 -0.33
C ARG A 2 13.53 28.10 -1.17
N LEU A 3 12.42 27.68 -0.56
CA LEU A 3 11.32 27.00 -1.25
C LEU A 3 10.60 27.91 -2.26
N LEU A 4 10.20 29.12 -1.85
CA LEU A 4 9.53 30.09 -2.73
C LEU A 4 10.34 30.40 -4.00
N ARG A 5 11.67 30.55 -3.89
CA ARG A 5 12.53 30.76 -5.07
C ARG A 5 12.53 29.56 -6.01
N LEU A 6 12.45 28.35 -5.48
CA LEU A 6 12.37 27.13 -6.27
C LEU A 6 10.99 26.99 -6.91
N GLN A 7 9.91 27.25 -6.15
CA GLN A 7 8.54 27.24 -6.66
C GLN A 7 8.36 28.23 -7.82
N ARG A 8 8.90 29.44 -7.71
CA ARG A 8 8.89 30.42 -8.81
C ARG A 8 9.53 29.87 -10.08
N ARG A 9 10.69 29.21 -9.97
CA ARG A 9 11.35 28.55 -11.12
C ARG A 9 10.52 27.40 -11.68
N LEU A 10 9.84 26.64 -10.82
CA LEU A 10 8.95 25.58 -11.28
C LEU A 10 7.77 26.15 -12.08
N GLU A 11 7.18 27.26 -11.64
CA GLU A 11 6.13 27.95 -12.42
C GLU A 11 6.65 28.45 -13.77
N ASP A 12 7.85 29.05 -13.79
CA ASP A 12 8.46 29.55 -15.03
C ASP A 12 8.78 28.41 -16.02
N GLU A 13 9.23 27.25 -15.53
CA GLU A 13 9.68 26.12 -16.37
C GLU A 13 8.57 25.16 -16.78
N LEU A 14 7.61 24.88 -15.88
CA LEU A 14 6.59 23.84 -16.07
C LEU A 14 5.19 24.43 -16.31
N GLY A 15 4.99 25.71 -16.01
CA GLY A 15 3.67 26.30 -15.88
C GLY A 15 2.92 25.78 -14.65
N GLY A 16 1.76 26.37 -14.36
CA GLY A 16 0.92 26.02 -13.20
C GLY A 16 1.20 26.85 -11.96
N GLN A 17 0.54 26.49 -10.85
CA GLN A 17 0.63 27.20 -9.57
C GLN A 17 1.45 26.36 -8.59
N PHE A 18 2.64 26.83 -8.26
CA PHE A 18 3.52 26.22 -7.25
C PHE A 18 3.80 27.15 -6.08
N LEU A 19 3.64 28.47 -6.25
CA LEU A 19 3.86 29.43 -5.18
C LEU A 19 2.93 29.17 -3.99
N ASP A 20 3.48 29.41 -2.81
CA ASP A 20 2.81 29.26 -1.51
C ASP A 20 2.31 27.85 -1.14
N LEU A 21 2.52 26.87 -2.02
CA LEU A 21 2.35 25.46 -1.66
C LEU A 21 3.30 25.09 -0.52
N SER A 22 2.87 24.19 0.35
CA SER A 22 3.80 23.57 1.30
C SER A 22 4.85 22.76 0.53
N LEU A 23 5.97 22.43 1.17
CA LEU A 23 6.96 21.55 0.57
C LEU A 23 6.34 20.21 0.12
N HIS A 24 5.44 19.65 0.93
CA HIS A 24 4.77 18.41 0.61
C HIS A 24 3.85 18.56 -0.60
N ASP A 25 3.05 19.62 -0.64
CA ASP A 25 2.14 19.86 -1.75
C ASP A 25 2.91 20.14 -3.04
N THR A 26 4.04 20.84 -2.96
CA THR A 26 4.95 21.05 -4.10
C THR A 26 5.46 19.72 -4.65
N VAL A 27 5.89 18.81 -3.78
CA VAL A 27 6.35 17.46 -4.17
C VAL A 27 5.21 16.65 -4.76
N THR A 28 4.02 16.68 -4.16
CA THR A 28 2.83 16.00 -4.66
C THR A 28 2.44 16.51 -6.04
N THR A 29 2.35 17.83 -6.25
CA THR A 29 2.03 18.44 -7.54
C THR A 29 3.05 18.05 -8.61
N LEU A 30 4.33 17.96 -8.27
CA LEU A 30 5.35 17.47 -9.21
C LEU A 30 5.14 16.00 -9.59
N ILE A 31 4.74 15.14 -8.65
CA ILE A 31 4.45 13.72 -8.95
C ILE A 31 3.19 13.62 -9.82
N LEU A 32 2.14 14.38 -9.49
CA LEU A 32 0.90 14.43 -10.25
C LEU A 32 1.11 14.94 -11.69
N GLY A 33 2.07 15.86 -11.89
CA GLY A 33 2.50 16.32 -13.21
C GLY A 33 3.48 15.39 -13.94
N GLY A 34 3.75 14.18 -13.43
CA GLY A 34 4.70 13.23 -14.03
C GLY A 34 6.18 13.61 -13.87
N HIS A 35 6.49 14.65 -13.12
CA HIS A 35 7.85 15.16 -12.90
C HIS A 35 8.57 14.43 -11.74
N ASN A 36 8.52 13.09 -11.75
CA ASN A 36 9.03 12.22 -10.67
C ASN A 36 10.49 12.50 -10.26
N LYS A 37 11.38 12.73 -11.24
CA LYS A 37 12.80 13.04 -10.96
C LYS A 37 12.98 14.37 -10.22
N ARG A 38 12.16 15.38 -10.55
CA ARG A 38 12.20 16.70 -9.88
C ARG A 38 11.64 16.59 -8.46
N ALA A 39 10.55 15.83 -8.28
CA ALA A 39 9.98 15.56 -6.97
C ALA A 39 11.00 14.88 -6.03
N GLU A 40 11.73 13.88 -6.53
CA GLU A 40 12.80 13.20 -5.77
C GLU A 40 13.96 14.14 -5.43
N GLN A 41 14.39 14.97 -6.39
CA GLN A 41 15.45 15.94 -6.14
C GLN A 41 15.04 16.94 -5.05
N LEU A 42 13.81 17.47 -5.14
CA LEU A 42 13.27 18.40 -4.15
C LEU A 42 13.19 17.75 -2.76
N ALA A 43 12.72 16.51 -2.69
CA ALA A 43 12.66 15.76 -1.44
C ALA A 43 14.04 15.57 -0.80
N ARG A 44 15.09 15.28 -1.61
CA ARG A 44 16.48 15.20 -1.12
C ARG A 44 16.99 16.54 -0.63
N ASP A 45 16.77 17.60 -1.41
CA ASP A 45 17.27 18.96 -1.12
C ASP A 45 16.72 19.55 0.18
N PHE A 46 15.48 19.18 0.52
CA PHE A 46 14.80 19.58 1.75
C PHE A 46 14.80 18.49 2.82
N ARG A 47 15.48 17.36 2.58
CA ARG A 47 15.63 16.25 3.53
C ARG A 47 14.30 15.70 4.03
N ILE A 48 13.33 15.56 3.14
CA ILE A 48 12.06 14.90 3.46
C ILE A 48 12.37 13.46 3.88
N PRO A 49 11.90 13.01 5.07
CA PRO A 49 12.10 11.64 5.51
C PRO A 49 11.58 10.63 4.51
N ASP A 50 12.30 9.54 4.29
CA ASP A 50 11.96 8.56 3.27
C ASP A 50 10.54 8.01 3.43
N LYS A 51 10.15 7.68 4.67
CA LYS A 51 8.77 7.26 5.00
C LYS A 51 7.71 8.25 4.51
N ARG A 52 7.98 9.57 4.63
CA ARG A 52 7.06 10.62 4.19
C ARG A 52 6.98 10.68 2.67
N LEU A 53 8.12 10.68 1.98
CA LEU A 53 8.16 10.69 0.52
C LEU A 53 7.43 9.48 -0.08
N TRP A 54 7.55 8.32 0.55
CA TRP A 54 6.85 7.12 0.13
C TRP A 54 5.34 7.23 0.20
N TRP A 55 4.81 7.82 1.29
CA TRP A 55 3.37 8.09 1.39
C TRP A 55 2.89 9.09 0.35
N LEU A 56 3.65 10.15 0.09
CA LEU A 56 3.30 11.15 -0.93
C LEU A 56 3.24 10.51 -2.33
N LYS A 57 4.27 9.74 -2.70
CA LYS A 57 4.31 9.01 -3.98
C LYS A 57 3.21 7.97 -4.11
N LEU A 58 3.01 7.14 -3.08
CA LEU A 58 1.97 6.12 -3.10
C LEU A 58 0.58 6.75 -3.34
N THR A 59 0.28 7.83 -2.62
CA THR A 59 -1.01 8.51 -2.72
C THR A 59 -1.18 9.18 -4.08
N ALA A 60 -0.19 9.95 -4.52
CA ALA A 60 -0.25 10.66 -5.80
C ALA A 60 -0.35 9.70 -7.01
N LEU A 61 0.43 8.62 -7.03
CA LEU A 61 0.38 7.64 -8.13
C LEU A 61 -0.95 6.87 -8.14
N ALA A 62 -1.50 6.56 -6.96
CA ALA A 62 -2.81 5.93 -6.87
C ALA A 62 -3.96 6.88 -7.24
N ASP A 63 -3.85 8.19 -6.95
CA ASP A 63 -4.82 9.20 -7.36
C ASP A 63 -4.81 9.42 -8.89
N LEU A 64 -3.65 9.23 -9.54
CA LEU A 64 -3.51 9.22 -10.99
C LEU A 64 -3.91 7.89 -11.66
N GLU A 65 -4.14 6.84 -10.87
CA GLU A 65 -4.25 5.46 -11.36
C GLU A 65 -3.05 5.02 -12.22
N ASP A 66 -1.87 5.59 -11.98
CA ASP A 66 -0.63 5.19 -12.67
C ASP A 66 -0.04 3.92 -12.02
N TRP A 67 -0.74 2.81 -12.27
CA TRP A 67 -0.40 1.50 -11.71
C TRP A 67 0.94 0.98 -12.20
N GLU A 68 1.35 1.35 -13.42
CA GLU A 68 2.65 0.95 -13.97
C GLU A 68 3.80 1.62 -13.21
N GLU A 69 3.72 2.93 -13.01
CA GLU A 69 4.73 3.65 -12.23
C GLU A 69 4.66 3.27 -10.75
N LEU A 70 3.48 2.98 -10.21
CA LEU A 70 3.33 2.46 -8.85
C LEU A 70 4.04 1.11 -8.68
N GLU A 71 3.91 0.20 -9.66
CA GLU A 71 4.59 -1.09 -9.64
C GLU A 71 6.10 -0.92 -9.71
N LYS A 72 6.61 -0.05 -10.60
CA LYS A 72 8.05 0.29 -10.67
C LYS A 72 8.54 0.88 -9.35
N PHE A 73 7.80 1.83 -8.79
CA PHE A 73 8.10 2.46 -7.52
C PHE A 73 8.19 1.44 -6.38
N SER A 74 7.24 0.51 -6.31
CA SER A 74 7.23 -0.55 -5.30
C SER A 74 8.47 -1.46 -5.35
N LYS A 75 9.14 -1.56 -6.50
CA LYS A 75 10.34 -2.40 -6.73
C LYS A 75 11.64 -1.62 -6.59
N SER A 76 11.60 -0.28 -6.54
CA SER A 76 12.78 0.58 -6.52
C SER A 76 13.71 0.33 -5.33
N LYS A 77 13.15 0.05 -4.15
CA LYS A 77 13.87 -0.37 -2.93
C LYS A 77 12.87 -0.95 -1.92
N LYS A 78 13.38 -1.49 -0.80
CA LYS A 78 12.52 -1.95 0.30
C LYS A 78 11.68 -0.79 0.84
N SER A 79 10.37 -0.97 0.87
CA SER A 79 9.46 0.07 1.34
C SER A 79 9.60 0.34 2.85
N PRO A 80 9.87 1.58 3.28
CA PRO A 80 9.87 1.98 4.69
C PRO A 80 8.45 2.06 5.28
N ILE A 81 7.40 1.98 4.45
CA ILE A 81 5.99 1.95 4.88
C ILE A 81 5.40 0.53 4.84
N GLY A 82 6.20 -0.47 4.43
CA GLY A 82 5.71 -1.82 4.14
C GLY A 82 4.86 -1.88 2.87
N TYR A 83 4.21 -3.02 2.64
CA TYR A 83 3.39 -3.23 1.43
C TYR A 83 1.89 -3.26 1.70
N LEU A 84 1.46 -3.31 2.97
CA LEU A 84 0.03 -3.24 3.31
C LEU A 84 -0.60 -1.91 2.82
N PRO A 85 0.05 -0.74 2.95
CA PRO A 85 -0.48 0.50 2.38
C PRO A 85 -0.74 0.44 0.87
N PHE A 86 0.10 -0.28 0.13
CA PHE A 86 -0.09 -0.47 -1.31
C PHE A 86 -1.34 -1.28 -1.61
N VAL A 87 -1.59 -2.34 -0.82
CA VAL A 87 -2.82 -3.13 -0.92
C VAL A 87 -4.04 -2.26 -0.60
N GLU A 88 -4.02 -1.55 0.52
CA GLU A 88 -5.13 -0.72 0.99
C GLU A 88 -5.49 0.38 -0.03
N ILE A 89 -4.50 1.06 -0.61
CA ILE A 89 -4.76 2.13 -1.58
C ILE A 89 -5.26 1.59 -2.93
N CYS A 90 -4.72 0.46 -3.39
CA CYS A 90 -5.20 -0.16 -4.63
C CYS A 90 -6.64 -0.66 -4.47
N MET A 91 -6.99 -1.21 -3.30
CA MET A 91 -8.36 -1.60 -2.98
C MET A 91 -9.30 -0.40 -2.87
N LYS A 92 -8.82 0.74 -2.33
CA LYS A 92 -9.58 2.00 -2.27
C LYS A 92 -9.93 2.51 -3.67
N GLN A 93 -9.02 2.37 -4.64
CA GLN A 93 -9.24 2.69 -6.04
C GLN A 93 -9.87 1.53 -6.84
N HIS A 94 -10.44 0.53 -6.14
CA HIS A 94 -11.11 -0.63 -6.75
C HIS A 94 -10.26 -1.49 -7.69
N ASN A 95 -8.92 -1.32 -7.69
CA ASN A 95 -8.00 -2.12 -8.48
C ASN A 95 -7.50 -3.35 -7.69
N LYS A 96 -8.38 -4.35 -7.58
CA LYS A 96 -8.08 -5.61 -6.90
C LYS A 96 -6.93 -6.40 -7.57
N TYR A 97 -6.78 -6.29 -8.89
CA TYR A 97 -5.71 -6.98 -9.63
C TYR A 97 -4.33 -6.47 -9.20
N GLU A 98 -4.18 -5.16 -9.15
CA GLU A 98 -2.96 -4.51 -8.71
C GLU A 98 -2.69 -4.76 -7.22
N ALA A 99 -3.72 -4.69 -6.37
CA ALA A 99 -3.61 -4.97 -4.94
C ALA A 99 -3.03 -6.37 -4.64
N LYS A 100 -3.41 -7.39 -5.42
CA LYS A 100 -2.90 -8.76 -5.26
C LYS A 100 -1.38 -8.87 -5.44
N LYS A 101 -0.79 -8.06 -6.33
CA LYS A 101 0.67 -8.03 -6.52
C LYS A 101 1.38 -7.66 -5.22
N TYR A 102 0.85 -6.68 -4.49
CA TYR A 102 1.42 -6.20 -3.24
C TYR A 102 1.09 -7.09 -2.05
N ALA A 103 -0.09 -7.73 -2.02
CA ALA A 103 -0.48 -8.66 -0.96
C ALA A 103 0.54 -9.79 -0.79
N SER A 104 1.15 -10.27 -1.89
CA SER A 104 2.21 -11.28 -1.87
C SER A 104 3.46 -10.85 -1.08
N ARG A 105 3.72 -9.54 -1.00
CA ARG A 105 4.93 -8.93 -0.39
C ARG A 105 4.71 -8.41 1.03
N VAL A 106 3.47 -8.42 1.52
CA VAL A 106 3.16 -8.03 2.90
C VAL A 106 3.83 -8.99 3.87
N GLY A 107 4.45 -8.45 4.92
CA GLY A 107 5.10 -9.24 5.95
C GLY A 107 4.13 -10.13 6.72
N PRO A 108 4.63 -11.19 7.38
CA PRO A 108 3.79 -12.22 8.00
C PRO A 108 2.76 -11.64 8.96
N GLU A 109 3.15 -10.68 9.82
CA GLU A 109 2.28 -10.04 10.83
C GLU A 109 1.00 -9.41 10.26
N GLN A 110 1.05 -8.93 9.01
CA GLN A 110 -0.08 -8.25 8.35
C GLN A 110 -0.62 -9.05 7.16
N LYS A 111 -0.08 -10.25 6.92
CA LYS A 111 -0.35 -11.06 5.73
C LYS A 111 -1.81 -11.46 5.62
N VAL A 112 -2.39 -11.94 6.73
CA VAL A 112 -3.81 -12.34 6.78
C VAL A 112 -4.71 -11.15 6.43
N LYS A 113 -4.48 -9.97 7.03
CA LYS A 113 -5.23 -8.76 6.70
C LYS A 113 -5.15 -8.41 5.22
N ALA A 114 -3.96 -8.45 4.63
CA ALA A 114 -3.77 -8.15 3.20
C ALA A 114 -4.50 -9.13 2.28
N LEU A 115 -4.48 -10.43 2.60
CA LEU A 115 -5.18 -11.46 1.82
C LEU A 115 -6.70 -11.30 1.90
N LEU A 116 -7.22 -11.00 3.10
CA LEU A 116 -8.64 -10.71 3.29
C LEU A 116 -9.09 -9.46 2.52
N LEU A 117 -8.27 -8.39 2.51
CA LEU A 117 -8.56 -7.18 1.72
C LEU A 117 -8.72 -7.50 0.23
N VAL A 118 -7.89 -8.38 -0.33
CA VAL A 118 -8.02 -8.82 -1.73
C VAL A 118 -9.01 -9.97 -1.91
N GLY A 119 -9.73 -10.36 -0.86
CA GLY A 119 -10.73 -11.44 -0.87
C GLY A 119 -10.17 -12.84 -1.12
N ASP A 120 -8.90 -13.08 -0.80
CA ASP A 120 -8.29 -14.42 -0.84
C ASP A 120 -8.41 -15.09 0.53
N VAL A 121 -9.65 -15.45 0.88
CA VAL A 121 -10.01 -16.01 2.20
C VAL A 121 -9.36 -17.39 2.42
N ALA A 122 -9.25 -18.18 1.36
CA ALA A 122 -8.62 -19.51 1.42
C ALA A 122 -7.14 -19.41 1.79
N GLN A 123 -6.36 -18.56 1.11
CA GLN A 123 -4.96 -18.36 1.46
C GLN A 123 -4.79 -17.68 2.82
N ALA A 124 -5.71 -16.77 3.19
CA ALA A 124 -5.69 -16.14 4.51
C ALA A 124 -5.87 -17.17 5.64
N ALA A 125 -6.76 -18.16 5.44
CA ALA A 125 -6.96 -19.26 6.37
C ALA A 125 -5.69 -20.10 6.55
N ASP A 126 -5.02 -20.43 5.45
CA ASP A 126 -3.79 -21.23 5.48
C ASP A 126 -2.70 -20.55 6.29
N VAL A 127 -2.49 -19.25 6.07
CA VAL A 127 -1.51 -18.45 6.82
C VAL A 127 -1.89 -18.38 8.31
N ALA A 128 -3.17 -18.16 8.62
CA ALA A 128 -3.63 -18.07 10.01
C ALA A 128 -3.47 -19.41 10.77
N ILE A 129 -3.74 -20.54 10.09
CA ILE A 129 -3.58 -21.89 10.64
C ILE A 129 -2.11 -22.20 10.89
N GLU A 130 -1.23 -21.90 9.92
CA GLU A 130 0.22 -22.12 10.04
C GLU A 130 0.79 -21.33 11.23
N ARG A 131 0.37 -20.08 11.39
CA ARG A 131 0.81 -19.21 12.49
C ARG A 131 0.15 -19.53 13.83
N ARG A 132 -0.88 -20.39 13.85
CA ARG A 132 -1.68 -20.75 15.03
C ARG A 132 -2.17 -19.53 15.80
N ASN A 133 -2.50 -18.46 15.08
CA ASN A 133 -2.96 -17.22 15.69
C ASN A 133 -4.49 -17.21 15.76
N GLU A 134 -5.02 -17.37 16.98
CA GLU A 134 -6.47 -17.48 17.19
C GLU A 134 -7.25 -16.22 16.79
N ALA A 135 -6.64 -15.04 16.94
CA ALA A 135 -7.24 -13.79 16.50
C ALA A 135 -7.36 -13.73 14.97
N GLU A 136 -6.34 -14.20 14.25
CA GLU A 136 -6.36 -14.27 12.78
C GLU A 136 -7.36 -15.32 12.29
N LEU A 137 -7.44 -16.49 12.94
CA LEU A 137 -8.44 -17.50 12.61
C LEU A 137 -9.87 -16.98 12.78
N SER A 138 -10.13 -16.25 13.87
CA SER A 138 -11.45 -15.62 14.12
C SER A 138 -11.76 -14.55 13.07
N LEU A 139 -10.76 -13.74 12.71
CA LEU A 139 -10.90 -12.73 11.68
C LEU A 139 -11.25 -13.38 10.33
N VAL A 140 -10.52 -14.41 9.91
CA VAL A 140 -10.81 -15.11 8.64
C VAL A 140 -12.22 -15.69 8.64
N LEU A 141 -12.66 -16.31 9.74
CA LEU A 141 -14.03 -16.83 9.86
C LEU A 141 -15.11 -15.74 9.71
N SER A 142 -14.89 -14.54 10.25
CA SER A 142 -15.85 -13.43 10.06
C SER A 142 -15.95 -12.95 8.61
N HIS A 143 -14.96 -13.28 7.77
CA HIS A 143 -14.93 -12.98 6.34
C HIS A 143 -15.40 -14.15 5.46
N CYS A 144 -15.70 -15.31 6.04
CA CYS A 144 -16.30 -16.45 5.34
C CYS A 144 -17.81 -16.21 5.13
N THR A 145 -18.17 -15.30 4.23
CA THR A 145 -19.57 -14.91 3.97
C THR A 145 -20.16 -15.55 2.71
N GLY A 146 -19.34 -16.22 1.89
CA GLY A 146 -19.75 -16.84 0.63
C GLY A 146 -20.16 -18.31 0.77
N ALA A 147 -20.98 -18.80 -0.17
CA ALA A 147 -21.38 -20.21 -0.23
C ALA A 147 -20.19 -21.17 -0.42
N THR A 148 -19.08 -20.68 -0.99
CA THR A 148 -17.83 -21.43 -1.21
C THR A 148 -16.93 -21.49 0.03
N ASP A 149 -17.22 -20.72 1.06
CA ASP A 149 -16.32 -20.56 2.21
C ASP A 149 -16.53 -21.61 3.30
N GLY A 150 -17.55 -22.47 3.14
CA GLY A 150 -17.83 -23.58 4.06
C GLY A 150 -16.62 -24.50 4.23
N ALA A 151 -15.93 -24.84 3.14
CA ALA A 151 -14.72 -25.65 3.20
C ALA A 151 -13.58 -24.96 3.97
N THR A 152 -13.44 -23.64 3.82
CA THR A 152 -12.45 -22.83 4.53
C THR A 152 -12.77 -22.74 6.03
N ALA A 153 -14.05 -22.52 6.37
CA ALA A 153 -14.51 -22.48 7.75
C ALA A 153 -14.31 -23.84 8.45
N ASP A 154 -14.68 -24.94 7.79
CA ASP A 154 -14.47 -26.29 8.29
C ASP A 154 -12.98 -26.58 8.53
N LYS A 155 -12.11 -26.14 7.61
CA LYS A 155 -10.66 -26.29 7.74
C LYS A 155 -10.12 -25.58 8.98
N ILE A 156 -10.56 -24.34 9.22
CA ILE A 156 -10.18 -23.57 10.41
C ILE A 156 -10.65 -24.26 11.69
N GLN A 157 -11.91 -24.72 11.73
CA GLN A 157 -12.47 -25.41 12.90
C GLN A 157 -11.72 -26.71 13.22
N ARG A 158 -11.39 -27.50 12.20
CA ARG A 158 -10.58 -28.72 12.37
C ARG A 158 -9.19 -28.39 12.93
N ALA A 159 -8.53 -27.34 12.43
CA ALA A 159 -7.23 -26.91 12.94
C ALA A 159 -7.30 -26.48 14.41
N ARG A 160 -8.33 -25.74 14.82
CA ARG A 160 -8.57 -25.37 16.23
C ARG A 160 -8.75 -26.59 17.14
N ALA A 161 -9.59 -27.54 16.73
CA ALA A 161 -9.83 -28.75 17.50
C ALA A 161 -8.57 -29.62 17.68
N GLN A 162 -7.67 -29.63 16.68
CA GLN A 162 -6.38 -30.31 16.79
C GLN A 162 -5.39 -29.59 17.73
N ALA A 163 -5.43 -28.25 17.77
CA ALA A 163 -4.59 -27.47 18.66
C ALA A 163 -4.96 -27.62 20.14
N GLN A 164 -6.24 -27.85 20.45
CA GLN A 164 -6.74 -28.07 21.82
C GLN A 164 -6.46 -29.46 22.39
N LYS A 165 -6.12 -30.44 21.54
CA LYS A 165 -5.80 -31.82 21.93
C LYS A 165 -4.31 -32.05 22.24
N LYS A 166 -3.48 -31.03 22.10
CA LYS A 166 -2.04 -31.04 22.40
C LYS A 166 -1.75 -30.19 23.62
#